data_AF-W0JAV0-F1
#
_entry.id   AF-W0JAV0-F1
#
_cell.length_a   1.000
_cell.length_b   1.000
_cell.length_c   1.000
_cell.angle_alpha   90.00
_cell.angle_beta   90.00
_cell.angle_gamma   90.00
#
_symmetry.space_group_name_H-M   'P 1'
#
loop_
_entity.id
_entity.type
_entity.pdbx_description
1 polymer ?
#
loop_
_entity_poly.entity_id
_entity_poly.type
_entity_poly.pdbx_seq_one_letter_code
_entity_poly.pdbx_strand_id
1 'polypeptide(L)' 'MPVTLSSKYQVVVPETVRKAHDFKPGMKFEFIDDGATIRFVPVRGLKTLRGFLKGRLKSSDVEREETDRPL' A
#
# COMPACT_ATOMS: atom_id res chain seq x y z
N MET A 1 -14.03 -8.15 -13.51
CA MET A 1 -13.94 -7.11 -14.57
C MET A 1 -12.62 -7.29 -15.30
N PRO A 2 -12.63 -7.87 -16.51
CA PRO A 2 -11.43 -7.93 -17.34
C PRO A 2 -11.08 -6.53 -17.85
N VAL A 3 -9.77 -6.25 -17.96
CA VAL A 3 -9.23 -5.02 -18.54
C VAL A 3 -8.21 -5.40 -19.60
N THR A 4 -8.23 -4.68 -20.73
CA THR A 4 -7.33 -4.98 -21.85
C THR A 4 -6.05 -4.16 -21.71
N LEU A 5 -4.92 -4.81 -21.94
CA LEU A 5 -3.62 -4.15 -22.02
C LEU A 5 -3.54 -3.37 -23.34
N SER A 6 -3.26 -2.07 -23.26
CA SER A 6 -3.12 -1.23 -24.44
C SER A 6 -1.82 -1.56 -25.20
N SER A 7 -1.71 -1.09 -26.45
CA SER A 7 -0.49 -1.22 -27.27
C SER A 7 0.76 -0.57 -26.68
N LYS A 8 0.58 0.34 -25.70
CA LYS A 8 1.66 0.97 -24.93
C LYS A 8 1.91 0.28 -23.59
N TYR A 9 1.39 -0.94 -23.42
CA TYR A 9 1.48 -1.71 -22.18
C TYR A 9 0.83 -1.00 -20.98
N GLN A 10 -0.24 -0.23 -21.21
CA GLN A 10 -0.98 0.47 -20.16
C GLN A 10 -2.28 -0.27 -19.84
N VAL A 11 -2.60 -0.39 -18.55
CA VAL A 11 -3.89 -0.89 -18.07
C VAL A 11 -4.66 0.27 -17.47
N VAL A 12 -5.92 0.43 -17.87
CA VAL A 12 -6.81 1.42 -17.26
C VAL A 12 -7.30 0.87 -15.93
N VAL A 13 -7.08 1.61 -14.85
CA VAL A 13 -7.63 1.25 -13.53
C VAL A 13 -9.13 1.55 -13.51
N PRO A 14 -10.00 0.55 -13.33
CA PRO A 14 -11.45 0.74 -13.30
C PRO A 14 -11.89 1.74 -12.23
N GLU A 15 -13.01 2.42 -12.46
CA GLU A 15 -13.57 3.39 -11.52
C GLU A 15 -13.84 2.81 -10.13
N THR A 16 -14.36 1.57 -10.08
CA THR A 16 -14.63 0.86 -8.82
C THR A 16 -13.36 0.69 -7.98
N VAL A 17 -12.24 0.32 -8.60
CA VAL A 17 -10.94 0.18 -7.95
C VAL A 17 -10.39 1.54 -7.53
N ARG A 18 -10.48 2.55 -8.41
CA ARG A 18 -10.02 3.92 -8.09
C ARG A 18 -10.73 4.48 -6.86
N LYS A 19 -12.06 4.30 -6.77
CA LYS A 19 -12.88 4.78 -5.65
C LYS A 19 -12.61 3.99 -4.37
N ALA A 20 -12.54 2.66 -4.45
CA ALA A 20 -12.30 1.80 -3.28
C ALA A 20 -10.95 2.07 -2.61
N HIS A 21 -9.93 2.46 -3.38
CA HIS A 21 -8.57 2.68 -2.87
C HIS A 21 -8.12 4.15 -2.86
N ASP A 22 -9.02 5.11 -3.10
CA ASP A 22 -8.74 6.56 -3.20
C ASP A 22 -7.50 6.87 -4.08
N PHE A 23 -7.43 6.24 -5.26
CA PHE A 23 -6.31 6.47 -6.18
C PHE A 23 -6.41 7.84 -6.84
N LYS A 24 -5.35 8.62 -6.71
CA LYS A 24 -5.24 9.98 -7.24
C LYS A 24 -4.24 10.04 -8.40
N PRO A 25 -4.49 10.91 -9.40
CA PRO A 25 -3.50 11.18 -10.44
C PRO A 25 -2.14 11.58 -9.84
N GLY A 26 -1.05 11.08 -10.42
CA GLY A 26 0.31 11.35 -9.95
C GLY A 26 0.80 10.45 -8.80
N MET A 27 -0.04 9.55 -8.28
CA MET A 27 0.43 8.49 -7.39
C MET A 27 1.43 7.58 -8.10
N LYS A 28 2.47 7.19 -7.38
CA LYS A 28 3.47 6.22 -7.85
C LYS A 28 3.12 4.84 -7.35
N PHE A 29 3.43 3.85 -8.17
CA PHE A 29 3.22 2.46 -7.87
C PHE A 29 4.46 1.66 -8.26
N GLU A 30 4.63 0.53 -7.59
CA GLU A 30 5.70 -0.41 -7.82
C GLU A 30 5.13 -1.77 -8.16
N PHE A 31 5.82 -2.49 -9.02
CA PHE A 31 5.49 -3.86 -9.38
C PHE A 31 6.29 -4.81 -8.50
N ILE A 32 5.59 -5.77 -7.90
CA ILE A 32 6.20 -6.90 -7.21
C ILE A 32 5.81 -8.13 -8.02
N ASP A 33 6.81 -8.78 -8.60
CA ASP A 33 6.65 -10.04 -9.31
C ASP A 33 6.99 -11.20 -8.36
N ASP A 34 6.02 -12.08 -8.13
CA ASP A 34 6.21 -13.30 -7.35
C ASP A 34 6.24 -14.57 -8.22
N GLY A 35 6.37 -14.42 -9.55
CA GLY A 35 6.49 -15.50 -10.53
C GLY A 35 5.16 -16.12 -10.95
N ALA A 36 4.17 -16.13 -10.07
CA ALA A 36 2.81 -16.56 -10.38
C ALA A 36 1.88 -15.37 -10.65
N THR A 37 2.11 -14.25 -9.97
CA THR A 37 1.31 -13.04 -10.05
C THR A 37 2.17 -11.80 -10.01
N ILE A 38 1.63 -10.72 -10.58
CA ILE A 38 2.22 -9.40 -10.48
C ILE A 38 1.32 -8.56 -9.58
N ARG A 39 1.88 -8.06 -8.48
CA ARG A 39 1.20 -7.15 -7.56
C ARG A 39 1.59 -5.71 -7.87
N PHE A 40 0.59 -4.84 -7.95
CA PHE A 40 0.77 -3.41 -8.17
C PHE A 40 0.48 -2.66 -6.87
N VAL A 41 1.52 -2.17 -6.20
CA VAL A 41 1.42 -1.60 -4.86
C VAL A 41 1.72 -0.09 -4.88
N PRO A 42 0.95 0.75 -4.17
CA PRO A 42 1.22 2.18 -4.12
C PRO A 42 2.48 2.47 -3.31
N VAL A 43 3.38 3.29 -3.87
CA VAL A 43 4.58 3.75 -3.16
C VAL A 43 4.18 4.86 -2.20
N ARG A 44 4.28 4.59 -0.90
CA ARG A 44 4.01 5.58 0.15
C ARG A 44 5.33 6.20 0.62
N GLY A 45 5.43 7.52 0.50
CA GLY A 45 6.60 8.24 1.04
C GLY A 45 6.65 8.17 2.57
N LEU A 46 7.85 8.11 3.16
CA LEU A 46 8.06 7.98 4.61
C LEU A 46 7.30 9.04 5.43
N LYS A 47 7.15 10.26 4.88
CA LYS A 47 6.38 11.34 5.53
C LYS A 47 4.92 10.95 5.79
N THR A 48 4.31 10.15 4.91
CA THR A 48 2.91 9.70 5.04
C THR A 48 2.70 8.66 6.14
N LEU A 49 3.77 8.00 6.60
CA LEU A 49 3.71 7.03 7.69
C LEU A 49 3.67 7.69 9.06
N ARG A 50 4.07 8.97 9.16
CA ARG A 50 4.02 9.72 10.43
C ARG A 50 2.57 9.81 10.91
N GLY A 51 2.30 9.23 12.08
CA GLY A 51 0.98 9.23 12.68
C GLY A 51 -0.03 8.28 12.02
N PHE A 52 0.38 7.40 11.09
CA PHE A 52 -0.53 6.46 10.42
C PHE A 52 -1.28 5.53 11.40
N LEU A 53 -0.64 5.21 12.53
CA LEU A 53 -1.21 4.39 13.60
C LEU A 53 -1.97 5.22 14.66
N LYS A 54 -1.89 6.55 14.60
CA LYS A 54 -2.52 7.44 15.60
C LYS A 54 -4.04 7.26 15.55
N GLY A 55 -4.63 6.86 16.67
CA GLY A 55 -6.08 6.61 16.79
C GLY A 55 -6.54 5.25 16.26
N ARG A 56 -5.65 4.44 15.68
CA ARG A 56 -5.95 3.06 15.22
C ARG A 56 -5.30 1.98 16.09
N LEU A 57 -4.17 2.28 16.71
CA LEU A 57 -3.45 1.39 17.60
C LEU A 57 -3.34 2.05 18.98
N LYS A 58 -3.86 1.40 20.01
CA LYS A 58 -3.69 1.82 21.41
C LYS A 58 -2.49 1.11 21.99
N SER A 59 -1.90 1.69 23.04
CA SER A 59 -0.79 1.06 23.77
C SER A 59 -1.17 -0.27 24.43
N SER A 60 -2.45 -0.48 24.70
CA SER A 60 -2.99 -1.75 25.21
C SER A 60 -2.98 -2.87 24.17
N ASP A 61 -2.91 -2.53 22.89
CA ASP A 61 -2.98 -3.49 21.78
C ASP A 61 -1.59 -4.04 21.41
N VAL A 62 -0.55 -3.56 22.09
CA VAL A 62 0.86 -3.92 21.85
C VAL A 62 1.49 -4.33 23.17
N GLU A 63 1.75 -5.62 23.32
CA GLU A 63 2.55 -6.14 24.43
C GLU A 63 4.01 -5.75 24.21
N ARG A 64 4.61 -5.06 25.19
CA ARG A 64 6.05 -4.78 25.18
C ARG A 64 6.76 -5.95 25.84
N GLU A 65 7.68 -6.59 25.13
CA GLU A 65 8.65 -7.48 25.76
C GLU A 65 9.68 -6.65 26.52
N GLU A 66 9.76 -6.85 27.84
CA GLU A 66 10.64 -6.08 28.74
C GLU A 66 12.13 -6.45 28.61
N THR A 67 12.45 -7.53 27.90
CA THR A 67 13.78 -8.17 27.90
C THR A 67 14.86 -7.46 27.08
N ASP A 68 14.49 -6.49 26.22
CA ASP A 68 15.38 -6.00 25.16
C ASP A 68 16.16 -4.71 25.51
N ARG A 69 16.33 -4.41 26.79
CA ARG A 69 17.22 -3.32 27.25
C ARG A 69 18.35 -3.87 28.12
N PRO A 70 19.54 -4.15 27.56
CA PRO A 70 20.74 -4.19 28.37
C PRO A 70 20.98 -2.77 28.91
N LEU A 71 20.95 -2.62 30.24
CA LEU A 71 21.42 -1.43 30.93
C LEU A 71 22.92 -1.23 30.74
#